data_AF-A0A5C9C5T0-F1
#
_entry.id   AF-A0A5C9C5T0-F1
#
_cell.length_a   1.000
_cell.length_b   1.000
_cell.length_c   1.000
_cell.angle_alpha   90.00
_cell.angle_beta   90.00
_cell.angle_gamma   90.00
#
_symmetry.space_group_name_H-M   'P 1'
#
loop_
_entity.id
_entity.type
_entity.pdbx_description
1 polymer ?
#
loop_
_entity_poly.entity_id
_entity_poly.type
_entity_poly.pdbx_seq_one_letter_code
_entity_poly.pdbx_strand_id
1 'polypeptide(L)'
;MSNCCSSSSCETTHPKKHRCPANGSEYSEVSARTIAHHIRDALRWRPTANRYFFCDDPACDVVYFGDDGSTILKSQLRTRVGVKELSNDELLCYCFGITRGDFIANPANRDFVMAQTKARLCSCDTSNPSGRCCLKDFAKPEM
;
A
#
# COMPACT_ATOMS: atom_id res chain seq x y z
N MET A 1 -14.54 28.51 18.24
CA MET A 1 -13.87 27.47 17.45
C MET A 1 -13.00 26.71 18.42
N SER A 2 -13.52 25.65 19.01
CA SER A 2 -12.97 25.09 20.26
C SER A 2 -12.88 23.57 20.17
N ASN A 3 -11.71 23.07 20.57
CA ASN A 3 -11.38 21.69 20.94
C ASN A 3 -11.20 20.69 19.79
N CYS A 4 -9.95 20.51 19.35
CA CYS A 4 -9.58 19.49 18.35
C CYS A 4 -8.44 18.55 18.79
N CYS A 5 -8.07 18.49 20.07
CA CYS A 5 -7.02 17.55 20.51
C CYS A 5 -7.22 17.10 21.95
N SER A 6 -7.98 16.02 22.14
CA SER A 6 -7.86 15.16 23.31
C SER A 6 -7.95 13.72 22.85
N SER A 7 -6.82 13.11 22.48
CA SER A 7 -6.73 11.67 22.29
C SER A 7 -5.99 11.07 23.46
N SER A 8 -6.75 10.50 24.39
CA SER A 8 -6.27 9.58 25.41
C SER A 8 -5.87 8.28 24.70
N SER A 9 -4.57 8.00 24.61
CA SER A 9 -4.04 6.79 24.00
C SER A 9 -4.10 5.63 24.99
N CYS A 10 -5.16 4.85 24.93
CA CYS A 10 -5.17 3.47 25.41
C CYS A 10 -4.51 2.58 24.35
N GLU A 11 -3.28 2.14 24.62
CA GLU A 11 -2.56 1.20 23.76
C GLU A 11 -3.15 -0.21 23.90
N THR A 12 -4.16 -0.52 23.09
CA THR A 12 -4.52 -1.91 22.80
C THR A 12 -3.54 -2.46 21.76
N THR A 13 -2.75 -3.45 22.15
CA THR A 13 -1.84 -4.20 21.28
C THR A 13 -2.61 -5.06 20.30
N HIS A 14 -3.12 -4.44 19.23
CA HIS A 14 -3.81 -5.15 18.17
C HIS A 14 -2.83 -5.89 17.24
N PRO A 15 -3.19 -7.08 16.73
CA PRO A 15 -2.35 -7.81 15.79
C PRO A 15 -2.24 -7.04 14.47
N LYS A 16 -1.01 -6.80 13.99
CA LYS A 16 -0.73 -6.04 12.75
C LYS A 16 -1.18 -6.72 11.46
N LYS A 17 -1.85 -7.88 11.57
CA LYS A 17 -2.37 -8.65 10.44
C LYS A 17 -3.82 -9.04 10.64
N HIS A 18 -4.52 -9.26 9.54
CA HIS A 18 -5.89 -9.80 9.51
C HIS A 18 -6.09 -10.65 8.26
N ARG A 19 -7.06 -11.57 8.31
CA ARG A 19 -7.40 -12.44 7.19
C ARG A 19 -8.27 -11.71 6.17
N CYS A 20 -7.90 -11.79 4.89
CA CYS A 20 -8.73 -11.28 3.81
C CYS A 20 -10.00 -12.14 3.69
N PRO A 21 -11.19 -11.52 3.60
CA PRO A 21 -12.45 -12.27 3.52
C PRO A 21 -12.62 -13.05 2.21
N ALA A 22 -11.85 -12.70 1.16
CA ALA A 22 -11.97 -13.35 -0.15
C ALA A 22 -11.08 -14.58 -0.32
N ASN A 23 -9.86 -14.60 0.25
CA ASN A 23 -8.90 -15.70 0.06
C ASN A 23 -8.40 -16.34 1.38
N GLY A 24 -8.80 -15.83 2.54
CA GLY A 24 -8.48 -16.39 3.86
C GLY A 24 -7.03 -16.18 4.34
N SER A 25 -6.16 -15.58 3.53
CA SER A 25 -4.75 -15.32 3.85
C SER A 25 -4.56 -14.08 4.72
N GLU A 26 -3.46 -14.02 5.48
CA GLU A 26 -3.17 -12.92 6.41
C GLU A 26 -2.32 -11.82 5.79
N TYR A 27 -2.78 -10.57 5.93
CA TYR A 27 -2.13 -9.40 5.34
C TYR A 27 -1.86 -8.29 6.35
N SER A 28 -0.93 -7.41 6.02
CA SER A 28 -0.49 -6.32 6.91
C SER A 28 -1.46 -5.14 6.89
N GLU A 29 -1.56 -4.47 8.04
CA GLU A 29 -2.36 -3.25 8.20
C GLU A 29 -1.86 -2.10 7.31
N VAL A 30 -2.80 -1.28 6.83
CA VAL A 30 -2.56 -0.09 6.02
C VAL A 30 -3.44 1.05 6.52
N SER A 31 -2.94 2.28 6.40
CA SER A 31 -3.67 3.44 6.93
C SER A 31 -4.83 3.86 6.03
N ALA A 32 -5.92 4.37 6.63
CA ALA A 32 -7.00 5.01 5.88
C ALA A 32 -6.49 6.20 5.03
N ARG A 33 -5.44 6.90 5.49
CA ARG A 33 -4.73 7.94 4.73
C ARG A 33 -4.19 7.40 3.41
N THR A 34 -3.53 6.24 3.42
CA THR A 34 -3.03 5.58 2.20
C THR A 34 -4.19 5.27 1.26
N ILE A 35 -5.25 4.62 1.77
CA ILE A 35 -6.41 4.24 0.96
C ILE A 35 -7.04 5.45 0.27
N ALA A 36 -7.23 6.56 0.99
CA ALA A 36 -7.79 7.79 0.45
C ALA A 36 -7.04 8.32 -0.80
N HIS A 37 -5.74 8.07 -0.91
CA HIS A 37 -4.92 8.49 -2.05
C HIS A 37 -5.06 7.56 -3.27
N HIS A 38 -5.61 6.35 -3.09
CA HIS A 38 -5.75 5.35 -4.16
C HIS A 38 -7.19 5.15 -4.62
N ILE A 39 -8.18 5.53 -3.83
CA ILE A 39 -9.60 5.40 -4.21
C ILE A 39 -9.92 6.30 -5.40
N ARG A 40 -10.68 5.76 -6.35
CA ARG A 40 -11.14 6.49 -7.54
C ARG A 40 -12.11 7.62 -7.19
N ASP A 41 -13.10 7.35 -6.34
CA ASP A 41 -14.08 8.32 -5.87
C ASP A 41 -13.79 8.75 -4.42
N ALA A 42 -12.66 9.44 -4.24
CA ALA A 42 -12.19 9.85 -2.91
C ALA A 42 -13.14 10.82 -2.18
N LEU A 43 -13.97 11.57 -2.92
CA LEU A 43 -14.94 12.51 -2.34
C LEU A 43 -16.06 11.79 -1.58
N ARG A 44 -16.50 10.63 -2.10
CA ARG A 44 -17.57 9.82 -1.51
C ARG A 44 -17.07 8.75 -0.55
N TRP A 45 -15.79 8.41 -0.61
CA TRP A 45 -15.22 7.40 0.28
C TRP A 45 -15.19 7.89 1.73
N ARG A 46 -15.69 7.04 2.64
CA ARG A 46 -15.62 7.22 4.09
C ARG A 46 -15.15 5.90 4.70
N PRO A 47 -14.10 5.92 5.54
CA PRO A 47 -13.73 4.73 6.29
C PRO A 47 -14.89 4.26 7.17
N THR A 48 -15.24 2.98 7.08
CA THR A 48 -16.26 2.32 7.91
C THR A 48 -15.62 1.44 8.99
N ALA A 49 -14.46 0.87 8.67
CA ALA A 49 -13.72 0.00 9.55
C ALA A 49 -12.79 0.81 10.46
N ASN A 50 -12.46 0.25 11.63
CA ASN A 50 -11.47 0.84 12.52
C ASN A 50 -10.06 0.67 11.96
N ARG A 51 -9.82 -0.47 11.29
CA ARG A 51 -8.52 -0.85 10.77
C ARG A 51 -8.68 -1.44 9.37
N TYR A 52 -7.67 -1.22 8.54
CA TYR A 52 -7.65 -1.72 7.17
C TYR A 52 -6.37 -2.49 6.88
N PHE A 53 -6.42 -3.40 5.92
CA PHE A 53 -5.32 -4.28 5.55
C PHE A 53 -5.17 -4.33 4.03
N PHE A 54 -3.95 -4.55 3.55
CA PHE A 54 -3.61 -4.57 2.11
C PHE A 54 -3.39 -6.00 1.62
N CYS A 55 -4.29 -6.51 0.78
CA CYS A 55 -4.16 -7.82 0.15
C CYS A 55 -3.21 -7.75 -1.05
N ASP A 56 -2.01 -8.34 -0.93
CA ASP A 56 -0.99 -8.36 -1.98
C ASP A 56 -1.00 -9.63 -2.85
N ASP A 57 -1.99 -10.50 -2.68
CA ASP A 57 -2.19 -11.67 -3.55
C ASP A 57 -2.60 -11.25 -4.98
N PRO A 58 -1.83 -11.65 -6.02
CA PRO A 58 -2.12 -11.31 -7.41
C PRO A 58 -3.42 -11.92 -7.94
N ALA A 59 -3.87 -13.05 -7.39
CA ALA A 59 -5.08 -13.76 -7.82
C ALA A 59 -6.36 -13.25 -7.12
N CYS A 60 -6.24 -12.31 -6.17
CA CYS A 60 -7.37 -11.77 -5.42
C CYS A 60 -7.70 -10.34 -5.86
N ASP A 61 -8.94 -10.10 -6.29
CA ASP A 61 -9.39 -8.75 -6.72
C ASP A 61 -9.53 -7.74 -5.57
N VAL A 62 -9.61 -8.21 -4.32
CA VAL A 62 -9.58 -7.35 -3.14
C VAL A 62 -8.20 -6.72 -3.01
N VAL A 63 -8.15 -5.39 -2.88
CA VAL A 63 -6.92 -4.65 -2.58
C VAL A 63 -6.87 -4.25 -1.11
N TYR A 64 -7.96 -3.71 -0.59
CA TYR A 64 -8.09 -3.38 0.81
C TYR A 64 -9.27 -4.07 1.44
N PHE A 65 -9.16 -4.40 2.71
CA PHE A 65 -10.28 -4.89 3.51
C PHE A 65 -10.22 -4.37 4.94
N GLY A 66 -11.38 -4.16 5.55
CA GLY A 66 -11.52 -3.74 6.94
C GLY A 66 -11.53 -4.91 7.91
N ASP A 67 -11.28 -4.63 9.19
CA ASP A 67 -11.54 -5.58 10.29
C ASP A 67 -13.04 -5.87 10.52
N ASP A 68 -13.92 -5.05 9.95
CA ASP A 68 -15.37 -5.26 9.86
C ASP A 68 -15.80 -6.16 8.68
N GLY A 69 -14.84 -6.65 7.88
CA GLY A 69 -15.10 -7.44 6.67
C GLY A 69 -15.45 -6.62 5.42
N SER A 70 -15.47 -5.28 5.49
CA SER A 70 -15.61 -4.42 4.32
C SER A 70 -14.48 -4.66 3.31
N THR A 71 -14.75 -4.50 2.01
CA THR A 71 -13.76 -4.73 0.96
C THR A 71 -13.71 -3.57 -0.03
N ILE A 72 -12.53 -3.38 -0.61
CA ILE A 72 -12.26 -2.42 -1.68
C ILE A 72 -11.51 -3.17 -2.77
N LEU A 73 -12.14 -3.24 -3.94
CA LEU A 73 -11.66 -3.98 -5.10
C LEU A 73 -10.68 -3.16 -5.94
N LYS A 74 -9.87 -3.85 -6.73
CA LYS A 74 -8.97 -3.26 -7.73
C LYS A 74 -9.69 -2.26 -8.65
N SER A 75 -10.92 -2.57 -9.05
CA SER A 75 -11.75 -1.71 -9.92
C SER A 75 -12.16 -0.38 -9.29
N GLN A 76 -12.15 -0.28 -7.95
CA GLN A 76 -12.52 0.92 -7.19
C GLN A 76 -11.33 1.87 -6.98
N LEU A 77 -10.13 1.48 -7.43
CA LEU A 77 -8.94 2.31 -7.33
C LEU A 77 -8.69 3.10 -8.64
N ARG A 78 -8.05 4.27 -8.48
CA ARG A 78 -7.44 5.03 -9.58
C ARG A 78 -6.00 4.59 -9.85
N THR A 79 -5.34 4.05 -8.84
CA THR A 79 -3.94 3.59 -8.93
C THR A 79 -3.91 2.14 -9.38
N ARG A 80 -3.11 1.84 -10.40
CA ARG A 80 -2.79 0.47 -10.80
C ARG A 80 -1.92 -0.17 -9.71
N VAL A 81 -2.33 -1.33 -9.20
CA VAL A 81 -1.65 -1.98 -8.09
C VAL A 81 -0.69 -3.01 -8.65
N GLY A 82 0.60 -2.65 -8.74
CA GLY A 82 1.66 -3.42 -9.37
C GLY A 82 1.63 -4.91 -9.08
N VAL A 83 1.57 -5.31 -7.80
CA VAL A 83 1.54 -6.74 -7.40
C VAL A 83 0.32 -7.51 -7.91
N LYS A 84 -0.73 -6.80 -8.39
CA LYS A 84 -1.94 -7.37 -8.99
C LYS A 84 -2.00 -7.17 -10.51
N GLU A 85 -0.91 -6.75 -11.14
CA GLU A 85 -0.79 -6.64 -12.59
C GLU A 85 0.08 -7.78 -13.12
N LEU A 86 -0.41 -8.48 -14.15
CA LEU A 86 0.35 -9.52 -14.84
C LEU A 86 1.12 -8.87 -16.01
N SER A 87 2.22 -8.17 -15.72
CA SER A 87 3.08 -7.56 -16.76
C SER A 87 4.40 -7.04 -16.20
N ASN A 88 5.39 -6.82 -17.06
CA ASN A 88 6.62 -6.11 -16.70
C ASN A 88 6.39 -4.63 -16.34
N ASP A 89 5.20 -4.09 -16.62
CA ASP A 89 4.78 -2.73 -16.22
C ASP A 89 4.32 -2.66 -14.75
N GLU A 90 4.49 -3.74 -13.98
CA GLU A 90 4.32 -3.72 -12.53
C GLU A 90 5.17 -2.60 -11.91
N LEU A 91 4.50 -1.64 -11.26
CA LEU A 91 5.19 -0.60 -10.50
C LEU A 91 5.79 -1.18 -9.22
N LEU A 92 7.12 -1.09 -9.11
CA LEU A 92 7.86 -1.36 -7.88
C LEU A 92 7.94 -0.10 -7.01
N CYS A 93 8.33 1.04 -7.59
CA CYS A 93 8.42 2.32 -6.88
C CYS A 93 7.39 3.32 -7.39
N TYR A 94 6.33 3.53 -6.62
CA TYR A 94 5.29 4.52 -6.95
C TYR A 94 5.73 5.97 -6.81
N CYS A 95 6.74 6.26 -5.98
CA CYS A 95 7.20 7.63 -5.78
C CYS A 95 7.93 8.19 -7.01
N PHE A 96 8.64 7.31 -7.73
CA PHE A 96 9.51 7.69 -8.85
C PHE A 96 9.18 6.95 -10.15
N GLY A 97 8.06 6.23 -10.19
CA GLY A 97 7.57 5.56 -11.40
C GLY A 97 8.42 4.38 -11.87
N ILE A 98 9.21 3.75 -11.01
CA ILE A 98 10.09 2.64 -11.42
C ILE A 98 9.29 1.35 -11.51
N THR A 99 9.30 0.74 -12.70
CA THR A 99 8.66 -0.55 -12.98
C THR A 99 9.62 -1.73 -12.74
N ARG A 100 9.06 -2.95 -12.75
CA ARG A 100 9.85 -4.18 -12.77
C ARG A 100 10.72 -4.26 -14.02
N GLY A 101 10.20 -3.86 -15.19
CA GLY A 101 10.95 -3.76 -16.43
C GLY A 101 12.18 -2.86 -16.31
N ASP A 102 12.02 -1.66 -15.74
CA ASP A 102 13.13 -0.72 -15.51
C ASP A 102 14.19 -1.31 -14.59
N PHE A 103 13.80 -2.03 -13.54
CA PHE A 103 14.73 -2.67 -12.61
C PHE A 103 15.48 -3.84 -13.26
N ILE A 104 14.80 -4.66 -14.07
CA ILE A 104 15.43 -5.75 -14.82
C ILE A 104 16.44 -5.19 -15.83
N ALA A 105 16.08 -4.11 -16.54
CA ALA A 105 16.96 -3.47 -17.51
C ALA A 105 18.16 -2.78 -16.84
N ASN A 106 17.99 -2.23 -15.64
CA ASN A 106 19.05 -1.59 -14.88
C ASN A 106 18.88 -1.79 -13.35
N PRO A 107 19.56 -2.78 -12.75
CA PRO A 107 19.51 -3.02 -11.31
C PRO A 107 19.95 -1.83 -10.45
N ALA A 108 20.78 -0.92 -10.98
CA ALA A 108 21.22 0.28 -10.27
C ALA A 108 20.07 1.28 -9.99
N ASN A 109 18.91 1.10 -10.62
CA ASN A 109 17.70 1.87 -10.28
C ASN A 109 17.30 1.70 -8.80
N ARG A 110 17.64 0.56 -8.18
CA ARG A 110 17.45 0.37 -6.74
C ARG A 110 18.27 1.36 -5.91
N ASP A 111 19.53 1.62 -6.31
CA ASP A 111 20.42 2.54 -5.61
C ASP A 111 19.95 3.99 -5.74
N PHE A 112 19.42 4.35 -6.91
CA PHE A 112 18.72 5.62 -7.10
C PHE A 112 17.56 5.77 -6.10
N VAL A 113 16.66 4.79 -6.02
CA VAL A 113 15.52 4.82 -5.08
C VAL A 113 16.00 4.90 -3.62
N MET A 114 17.07 4.20 -3.26
CA MET A 114 17.68 4.30 -1.95
C MET A 114 18.19 5.72 -1.64
N ALA A 115 18.90 6.34 -2.59
CA ALA A 115 19.41 7.70 -2.44
C ALA A 115 18.27 8.72 -2.26
N GLN A 116 17.22 8.64 -3.09
CA GLN A 116 16.05 9.52 -2.97
C GLN A 116 15.29 9.31 -1.64
N THR A 117 15.18 8.06 -1.18
CA THR A 117 14.58 7.74 0.12
C THR A 117 15.38 8.32 1.28
N LYS A 118 16.73 8.22 1.24
CA LYS A 118 17.62 8.81 2.25
C LYS A 118 17.52 10.34 2.27
N ALA A 119 17.32 10.95 1.11
CA ALA A 119 17.07 12.38 0.95
C ALA A 119 15.66 12.82 1.39
N ARG A 120 14.80 11.90 1.86
CA ARG A 120 13.41 12.15 2.27
C ARG A 120 12.52 12.73 1.16
N LEU A 121 12.80 12.35 -0.09
CA LEU A 121 12.03 12.80 -1.27
C LEU A 121 10.88 11.83 -1.64
N CYS A 122 10.77 10.68 -0.96
CA CYS A 122 9.69 9.73 -1.19
C CYS A 122 8.45 10.03 -0.33
N SER A 123 7.28 9.62 -0.81
CA SER A 123 5.99 9.68 -0.11
C SER A 123 5.32 8.30 -0.06
N CYS A 124 6.08 7.26 0.31
CA CYS A 124 5.61 5.86 0.25
C CYS A 124 4.32 5.61 1.05
N ASP A 125 4.09 6.36 2.13
CA ASP A 125 2.88 6.27 2.98
C ASP A 125 1.58 6.58 2.22
N THR A 126 1.66 7.34 1.12
CA THR A 126 0.51 7.82 0.33
C THR A 126 0.60 7.45 -1.14
N SER A 127 1.81 7.25 -1.68
CA SER A 127 2.03 6.89 -3.08
C SER A 127 2.02 5.38 -3.31
N ASN A 128 2.48 4.57 -2.35
CA ASN A 128 2.46 3.10 -2.48
C ASN A 128 1.13 2.56 -1.93
N PRO A 129 0.34 1.78 -2.70
CA PRO A 129 -0.91 1.18 -2.24
C PRO A 129 -0.80 0.39 -0.94
N SER A 130 0.35 -0.23 -0.67
CA SER A 130 0.60 -0.96 0.57
C SER A 130 0.93 -0.07 1.78
N GLY A 131 1.14 1.23 1.57
CA GLY A 131 1.57 2.20 2.60
C GLY A 131 3.00 1.98 3.11
N ARG A 132 3.77 1.05 2.52
CA ARG A 132 5.14 0.71 2.94
C ARG A 132 6.19 1.16 1.94
N CYS A 133 7.43 1.25 2.41
CA CYS A 133 8.56 1.57 1.55
C CYS A 133 8.71 0.53 0.42
N CYS A 134 8.78 1.02 -0.82
CA CYS A 134 8.95 0.20 -2.03
C CYS A 134 10.28 -0.57 -2.08
N LEU A 135 11.31 -0.16 -1.32
CA LEU A 135 12.60 -0.85 -1.29
C LEU A 135 12.48 -2.33 -0.86
N LYS A 136 11.38 -2.71 -0.21
CA LYS A 136 11.07 -4.11 0.13
C LYS A 136 10.63 -4.95 -1.09
N ASP A 137 10.19 -4.31 -2.17
CA ASP A 137 9.67 -4.96 -3.38
C ASP A 137 10.74 -5.20 -4.45
N PHE A 138 11.90 -4.56 -4.30
CA PHE A 138 13.07 -4.88 -5.10
C PHE A 138 13.67 -6.19 -4.61
N ALA A 139 13.89 -7.14 -5.52
CA ALA A 139 14.63 -8.36 -5.20
C ALA A 139 15.98 -7.99 -4.57
N LYS A 140 16.39 -8.70 -3.51
CA LYS A 140 17.78 -8.62 -3.06
C LYS A 140 18.64 -9.21 -4.19
N PRO A 141 19.72 -8.54 -4.63
CA PRO A 141 20.70 -9.24 -5.44
C PRO A 141 21.15 -10.47 -4.65
N GLU A 142 21.07 -11.66 -5.25
CA GLU A 142 21.69 -12.86 -4.70
C GLU A 142 23.17 -12.51 -4.47
N MET A 143 23.63 -12.66 -3.23
CA MET A 143 25.02 -12.45 -2.82
C MET A 143 25.85 -13.68 -3.17
#